data_AF-A0A385SRN0-F1
#
_entry.id   AF-A0A385SRN0-F1
#
_cell.length_a   1.000
_cell.length_b   1.000
_cell.length_c   1.000
_cell.angle_alpha   90.00
_cell.angle_beta   90.00
_cell.angle_gamma   90.00
#
_symmetry.space_group_name_H-M   'P 1'
#
loop_
_entity.id
_entity.type
_entity.pdbx_description
1 polymer ?
#
loop_
_entity_poly.entity_id
_entity_poly.type
_entity_poly.pdbx_seq_one_letter_code
_entity_poly.pdbx_strand_id
1 'polypeptide(L)'
;MDIKLYNSPWKATKLMLRCSFFVMCGVILSMQTDTLVGYGIAGLFGIGYPIGIYHLLDRRPQIIINEFGVFDRTTYTDFINWDIIKGAYSIDLLGQKFVVLTVDKNYLPSIKKEKFARSLSNLVDFGPQQINISLGQVAVDEVKLAEFILAMTKVPPEDRKEKLKRRLL
;
A
#
# COMPACT_ATOMS: atom_id res chain seq x y z
N MET A 1 -3.97 -2.82 -21.41
CA MET A 1 -4.68 -3.88 -20.65
C MET A 1 -4.07 -3.86 -19.27
N ASP A 2 -4.90 -3.77 -18.23
CA ASP A 2 -4.43 -3.23 -16.96
C ASP A 2 -4.71 -4.23 -15.83
N ILE A 3 -3.66 -4.65 -15.13
CA ILE A 3 -3.75 -5.45 -13.91
C ILE A 3 -3.99 -4.48 -12.76
N LYS A 4 -5.13 -4.64 -12.09
CA LYS A 4 -5.54 -3.79 -10.96
C LYS A 4 -5.49 -4.59 -9.69
N LEU A 5 -4.66 -4.17 -8.74
CA LEU A 5 -4.56 -4.77 -7.42
C LEU A 5 -5.32 -3.90 -6.42
N TYR A 6 -6.24 -4.54 -5.71
CA TYR A 6 -7.15 -3.89 -4.78
C TYR A 6 -6.72 -4.12 -3.33
N ASN A 7 -7.15 -3.21 -2.46
CA ASN A 7 -7.02 -3.37 -1.02
C ASN A 7 -7.83 -4.56 -0.53
N SER A 8 -7.27 -5.28 0.45
CA SER A 8 -7.95 -6.38 1.12
C SER A 8 -8.97 -5.84 2.13
N PRO A 9 -10.29 -6.04 1.92
CA PRO A 9 -11.32 -5.56 2.85
C PRO A 9 -11.20 -6.23 4.23
N TRP A 10 -10.60 -7.43 4.27
CA TRP A 10 -10.40 -8.20 5.50
C TRP A 10 -9.53 -7.48 6.52
N LYS A 11 -8.57 -6.67 6.08
CA LYS A 11 -7.73 -5.87 6.98
C LYS A 11 -8.55 -4.80 7.71
N ALA A 12 -9.48 -4.14 7.00
CA ALA A 12 -10.39 -3.16 7.60
C ALA A 12 -11.38 -3.83 8.58
N THR A 13 -11.92 -4.99 8.23
CA THR A 13 -12.81 -5.75 9.14
C THR A 13 -12.09 -6.17 10.43
N LYS A 14 -10.84 -6.65 10.35
CA LYS A 14 -10.05 -6.99 11.54
C LYS A 14 -9.79 -5.79 12.44
N LEU A 15 -9.55 -4.61 11.85
CA LEU A 15 -9.40 -3.36 12.61
C LEU A 15 -10.67 -3.05 13.39
N MET A 16 -11.82 -3.04 12.71
CA MET A 16 -13.11 -2.77 13.34
C MET A 16 -13.42 -3.76 14.47
N LEU A 17 -13.18 -5.05 14.27
CA LEU A 17 -13.39 -6.08 15.29
C LEU A 17 -12.54 -5.84 16.55
N ARG A 18 -11.27 -5.47 16.39
CA ARG A 18 -10.39 -5.12 17.52
C ARG A 18 -10.88 -3.86 18.24
N CYS A 19 -11.30 -2.84 17.49
CA CYS A 19 -11.90 -1.65 18.06
C CYS A 19 -13.19 -1.97 18.83
N SER A 20 -14.05 -2.87 18.34
CA SER A 20 -15.28 -3.29 19.03
C SER A 20 -15.00 -3.80 20.44
N PHE A 21 -13.94 -4.59 20.62
CA PHE A 21 -13.54 -5.12 21.92
C PHE A 21 -13.23 -3.98 22.90
N PHE A 22 -12.40 -3.01 22.48
CA PHE A 22 -12.04 -1.88 23.34
C PHE A 22 -13.21 -0.92 23.61
N VAL A 23 -14.09 -0.70 22.62
CA VAL A 23 -15.30 0.09 22.82
C VAL A 23 -16.20 -0.56 23.86
N MET A 24 -16.38 -1.89 23.80
CA MET A 24 -17.16 -2.64 24.79
C MET A 24 -16.55 -2.50 26.20
N CYS A 25 -15.23 -2.65 26.34
CA CYS A 25 -14.54 -2.42 27.61
C CYS A 25 -14.73 -0.99 28.13
N GLY A 26 -14.64 0.02 27.26
CA GLY A 26 -14.86 1.43 27.62
C GLY A 26 -16.29 1.69 28.11
N VAL A 27 -17.30 1.09 27.48
CA VAL A 27 -18.71 1.20 27.90
C VAL A 27 -18.94 0.50 29.25
N ILE A 28 -18.39 -0.69 29.47
CA ILE A 28 -18.52 -1.38 30.76
C ILE A 28 -17.85 -0.55 31.88
N LEU A 29 -16.66 -0.01 31.61
CA LEU A 29 -15.92 0.82 32.56
C LEU A 29 -16.70 2.08 32.94
N SER A 30 -17.34 2.73 31.96
CA SER A 30 -18.10 3.96 32.20
C SER A 30 -19.34 3.74 33.09
N MET A 31 -19.87 2.51 33.13
CA MET A 31 -21.00 2.11 33.97
C MET A 31 -20.60 1.70 35.40
N GLN A 32 -19.36 1.25 35.61
CA GLN A 32 -18.93 0.63 36.87
C GLN A 32 -18.09 1.54 37.77
N THR A 33 -17.21 2.38 37.20
CA THR A 33 -16.19 3.08 38.01
C THR A 33 -15.97 4.52 37.54
N ASP A 34 -15.21 4.72 36.48
CA ASP A 34 -14.82 6.05 35.99
C ASP A 34 -15.49 6.32 34.64
N THR A 35 -16.56 7.13 34.71
CA THR A 35 -17.34 7.52 33.55
C THR A 35 -16.52 8.30 32.52
N LEU A 36 -15.54 9.11 32.96
CA LEU A 36 -14.76 9.96 32.06
C LEU A 36 -13.72 9.13 31.30
N VAL A 37 -13.02 8.23 31.99
CA VAL A 37 -12.06 7.30 31.36
C VAL A 37 -12.78 6.33 30.42
N GLY A 38 -13.94 5.80 30.82
CA GLY A 38 -14.73 4.89 29.98
C GLY A 38 -15.21 5.54 28.68
N TYR A 39 -15.72 6.77 28.74
CA TYR A 39 -16.06 7.53 27.53
C TYR A 39 -14.84 7.89 26.69
N GLY A 40 -13.70 8.19 27.31
CA GLY A 40 -12.44 8.41 26.61
C GLY A 40 -12.00 7.20 25.77
N ILE A 41 -12.05 6.00 26.36
CA ILE A 41 -11.73 4.74 25.67
C ILE A 41 -12.74 4.46 24.56
N ALA A 42 -14.05 4.52 24.86
CA ALA A 42 -15.10 4.26 23.88
C ALA A 42 -15.05 5.24 22.70
N GLY A 43 -14.77 6.52 22.96
CA GLY A 43 -14.61 7.55 21.94
C GLY A 43 -13.37 7.33 21.08
N LEU A 44 -12.21 7.11 21.70
CA LEU A 44 -10.93 6.91 20.99
C LEU A 44 -10.99 5.69 20.06
N PHE A 45 -11.44 4.54 20.56
CA PHE A 45 -11.55 3.33 19.74
C PHE A 45 -12.77 3.36 18.81
N GLY A 46 -13.79 4.17 19.12
CA GLY A 46 -14.95 4.43 18.26
C GLY A 46 -14.56 5.07 16.91
N ILE A 47 -13.50 5.89 16.87
CA ILE A 47 -12.94 6.47 15.63
C ILE A 47 -12.45 5.37 14.66
N GLY A 48 -12.16 4.17 15.14
CA GLY A 48 -11.82 3.03 14.29
C GLY A 48 -12.94 2.62 13.31
N TYR A 49 -14.21 2.90 13.65
CA TYR A 49 -15.35 2.60 12.78
C TYR A 49 -15.43 3.48 11.53
N PRO A 50 -15.45 4.83 11.61
CA PRO A 50 -15.47 5.66 10.41
C PRO A 50 -14.25 5.40 9.52
N ILE A 51 -13.06 5.16 10.12
CA ILE A 51 -11.85 4.78 9.36
C ILE A 51 -12.03 3.43 8.67
N GLY A 52 -12.52 2.41 9.40
CA GLY A 52 -12.77 1.08 8.85
C GLY A 52 -13.81 1.09 7.73
N ILE A 53 -14.90 1.84 7.91
CA ILE A 53 -15.95 2.02 6.89
C ILE A 53 -15.38 2.72 5.65
N TYR A 54 -14.60 3.78 5.83
CA TYR A 54 -13.93 4.45 4.71
C TYR A 54 -13.09 3.47 3.89
N HIS A 55 -12.28 2.63 4.56
CA HIS A 55 -11.47 1.61 3.88
C HIS A 55 -12.28 0.47 3.25
N LEU A 56 -13.45 0.12 3.80
CA LEU A 56 -14.35 -0.88 3.22
C LEU A 56 -15.08 -0.36 1.98
N LEU A 57 -15.43 0.92 1.97
CA LEU A 57 -16.09 1.58 0.84
C LEU A 57 -15.10 1.99 -0.25
N ASP A 58 -13.83 2.17 0.09
CA ASP A 58 -12.78 2.47 -0.88
C ASP A 58 -12.42 1.25 -1.74
N ARG A 59 -13.14 1.10 -2.86
CA ARG A 59 -12.91 0.06 -3.88
C ARG A 59 -11.94 0.47 -4.98
N ARG A 60 -11.19 1.56 -4.79
CA ARG A 60 -10.24 2.01 -5.80
C ARG A 60 -9.01 1.09 -5.80
N PRO A 61 -8.43 0.78 -6.97
CA PRO A 61 -7.20 0.00 -7.02
C PRO A 61 -6.04 0.77 -6.37
N GLN A 62 -5.22 0.06 -5.58
CA GLN A 62 -4.03 0.64 -4.99
C GLN A 62 -2.88 0.64 -6.00
N ILE A 63 -2.67 -0.49 -6.67
CA ILE A 63 -1.60 -0.67 -7.65
C ILE A 63 -2.24 -0.98 -9.01
N ILE A 64 -1.81 -0.28 -10.05
CA ILE A 64 -2.21 -0.53 -11.43
C ILE A 64 -0.95 -0.82 -12.24
N ILE A 65 -0.92 -1.95 -12.93
CA ILE A 65 0.17 -2.31 -13.83
C ILE A 65 -0.37 -2.41 -15.24
N ASN A 66 0.22 -1.67 -16.16
CA ASN A 66 -0.19 -1.66 -17.56
C ASN A 66 1.02 -1.74 -18.49
N GLU A 67 0.77 -1.58 -19.79
CA GLU A 67 1.80 -1.60 -20.84
C GLU A 67 2.80 -0.43 -20.75
N PHE A 68 2.40 0.67 -20.12
CA PHE A 68 3.23 1.85 -19.93
C PHE A 68 4.11 1.74 -18.69
N GLY A 69 3.62 1.14 -17.60
CA GLY A 69 4.37 1.09 -16.35
C GLY A 69 3.61 0.56 -15.14
N VAL A 70 4.12 0.94 -13.96
CA VAL A 70 3.53 0.63 -12.66
C VAL A 70 3.07 1.92 -12.00
N PHE A 71 1.83 1.95 -11.54
CA PHE A 71 1.25 3.05 -10.76
C PHE A 71 0.90 2.57 -9.36
N ASP A 72 1.27 3.34 -8.35
CA ASP A 72 0.88 3.14 -6.96
C ASP A 72 0.24 4.41 -6.41
N ARG A 73 -1.04 4.29 -6.03
CA ARG A 73 -1.86 5.37 -5.51
C ARG A 73 -1.33 5.96 -4.20
N THR A 74 -0.58 5.16 -3.41
CA THR A 74 -0.09 5.59 -2.10
C THR A 74 1.19 6.41 -2.18
N THR A 75 2.02 6.15 -3.20
CA THR A 75 3.36 6.71 -3.28
C THR A 75 3.50 7.77 -4.38
N TYR A 76 2.71 7.70 -5.48
CA TYR A 76 2.87 8.57 -6.64
C TYR A 76 1.57 9.08 -7.27
N THR A 77 1.70 10.17 -8.03
CA THR A 77 0.63 10.73 -8.86
C THR A 77 0.60 10.17 -10.28
N ASP A 78 1.72 9.61 -10.76
CA ASP A 78 1.90 9.21 -12.15
C ASP A 78 2.46 7.78 -12.28
N PHE A 79 2.35 7.21 -13.49
CA PHE A 79 2.90 5.90 -13.83
C PHE A 79 4.43 5.96 -13.91
N ILE A 80 5.09 5.00 -13.28
CA ILE A 80 6.52 4.76 -13.41
C ILE A 80 6.74 3.91 -14.66
N ASN A 81 7.27 4.51 -15.73
CA ASN A 81 7.48 3.82 -16.99
C ASN A 81 8.49 2.67 -16.83
N TRP A 82 8.21 1.52 -17.45
CA TRP A 82 9.10 0.37 -17.54
C TRP A 82 10.52 0.74 -17.98
N ASP A 83 10.68 1.71 -18.89
CA ASP A 83 11.98 2.10 -19.43
C ASP A 83 12.89 2.77 -18.38
N ILE A 84 12.30 3.23 -17.28
CA ILE A 84 12.99 3.90 -16.16
C ILE A 84 13.36 2.88 -15.06
N ILE A 85 12.64 1.75 -15.00
CA ILE A 85 12.81 0.73 -13.97
C ILE A 85 13.98 -0.20 -14.38
N LYS A 86 15.08 -0.13 -13.65
CA LYS A 86 16.27 -0.97 -13.85
C LYS A 86 16.19 -2.32 -13.14
N GLY A 87 15.43 -2.38 -12.05
CA GLY A 87 15.29 -3.59 -11.25
C GLY A 87 14.12 -3.51 -10.29
N ALA A 88 13.72 -4.66 -9.77
CA ALA A 88 12.68 -4.78 -8.74
C ALA A 88 13.05 -5.91 -7.79
N TYR A 89 12.88 -5.69 -6.48
CA TYR A 89 13.10 -6.69 -5.45
C TYR A 89 12.11 -6.51 -4.30
N SER A 90 11.84 -7.57 -3.54
CA SER A 90 10.95 -7.52 -2.38
C SER A 90 11.72 -7.36 -1.08
N ILE A 91 11.16 -6.63 -0.13
CA ILE A 91 11.67 -6.54 1.23
C ILE A 91 10.53 -6.73 2.24
N ASP A 92 10.87 -7.25 3.42
CA ASP A 92 10.00 -7.29 4.58
C ASP A 92 10.64 -6.48 5.70
N LEU A 93 9.95 -5.44 6.18
CA LEU A 93 10.37 -4.62 7.30
C LEU A 93 9.27 -4.63 8.34
N LEU A 94 9.57 -5.16 9.53
CA LEU A 94 8.64 -5.22 10.67
C LEU A 94 7.30 -5.91 10.33
N GLY A 95 7.33 -6.92 9.44
CA GLY A 95 6.13 -7.63 8.98
C GLY A 95 5.32 -6.86 7.94
N GLN A 96 5.81 -5.70 7.48
CA GLN A 96 5.28 -4.98 6.33
C GLN A 96 6.10 -5.31 5.10
N LYS A 97 5.40 -5.81 4.08
CA LYS A 97 5.98 -6.22 2.81
C LYS A 97 5.98 -5.05 1.83
N PHE A 98 7.08 -4.87 1.13
CA PHE A 98 7.26 -3.85 0.10
C PHE A 98 7.90 -4.45 -1.15
N VAL A 99 7.58 -3.86 -2.30
CA VAL A 99 8.34 -4.06 -3.53
C VAL A 99 9.12 -2.79 -3.82
N VAL A 100 10.44 -2.91 -3.89
CA VAL A 100 11.36 -1.81 -4.15
C VAL A 100 11.75 -1.85 -5.62
N LEU A 101 11.51 -0.75 -6.32
CA LEU A 101 11.91 -0.54 -7.70
C LEU A 101 13.19 0.29 -7.73
N THR A 102 14.20 -0.19 -8.44
CA THR A 102 15.41 0.58 -8.71
C THR A 102 15.21 1.38 -10.00
N VAL A 103 15.38 2.70 -9.96
CA VAL A 103 15.18 3.59 -11.10
C VAL A 103 16.49 4.22 -11.59
N ASP A 104 16.47 4.78 -12.80
CA ASP A 104 17.60 5.55 -13.32
C ASP A 104 17.96 6.74 -12.42
N LYS A 105 19.25 7.07 -12.33
CA LYS A 105 19.80 8.18 -11.53
C LYS A 105 19.24 9.54 -11.93
N ASN A 106 18.84 9.68 -13.19
CA ASN A 106 18.26 10.92 -13.72
C ASN A 106 16.75 11.04 -13.47
N TYR A 107 16.10 9.98 -12.98
CA TYR A 107 14.69 10.02 -12.64
C TYR A 107 14.51 10.64 -11.26
N LEU A 108 14.10 11.91 -11.23
CA LEU A 108 13.60 12.56 -10.04
C LEU A 108 12.16 12.08 -9.82
N PRO A 109 11.90 11.24 -8.80
CA PRO A 109 10.55 10.79 -8.55
C PRO A 109 9.71 12.03 -8.22
N SER A 110 8.59 12.23 -8.92
CA SER A 110 7.58 13.24 -8.63
C SER A 110 6.82 12.86 -7.36
N ILE A 111 7.54 12.65 -6.26
CA ILE A 111 6.96 12.35 -4.94
C ILE A 111 6.14 13.57 -4.54
N LYS A 112 4.88 13.35 -4.18
CA LYS A 112 4.05 14.40 -3.57
C LYS A 112 4.87 15.12 -2.50
N LYS A 113 5.03 16.43 -2.66
CA LYS A 113 5.60 17.36 -1.66
C LYS A 113 4.69 17.51 -0.43
N GLU A 114 4.10 16.43 0.08
CA GLU A 114 3.38 16.47 1.35
C GLU A 114 4.39 16.29 2.48
N LYS A 115 4.53 17.32 3.31
CA LYS A 115 5.55 17.47 4.37
C LYS A 115 5.71 16.24 5.28
N PHE A 116 4.68 15.40 5.40
CA PHE A 116 4.71 14.16 6.19
C PHE A 116 5.51 13.03 5.54
N ALA A 117 5.48 12.88 4.21
CA ALA A 117 6.22 11.82 3.51
C ALA A 117 7.75 12.01 3.63
N ARG A 118 8.22 13.27 3.66
CA ARG A 118 9.64 13.59 3.93
C ARG A 118 10.10 13.23 5.33
N SER A 119 9.21 13.30 6.32
CA SER A 119 9.59 13.01 7.70
C SER A 119 9.84 11.51 7.92
N LEU A 120 9.18 10.66 7.14
CA LEU A 120 9.37 9.20 7.20
C LEU A 120 10.48 8.73 6.23
N SER A 121 10.69 9.41 5.10
CA SER A 121 11.79 9.08 4.18
C SER A 121 13.18 9.27 4.80
N ASN A 122 13.31 10.19 5.77
CA ASN A 122 14.57 10.36 6.52
C ASN A 122 14.82 9.25 7.55
N LEU A 123 13.82 8.44 7.89
CA LEU A 123 13.93 7.35 8.86
C LEU A 123 14.20 5.99 8.21
N VAL A 124 13.90 5.85 6.92
CA VAL A 124 14.15 4.63 6.15
C VAL A 124 14.81 5.03 4.84
N ASP A 125 16.12 5.20 4.91
CA ASP A 125 16.94 5.70 3.81
C ASP A 125 17.20 4.58 2.80
N PHE A 126 16.26 4.37 1.88
CA PHE A 126 16.45 3.42 0.76
C PHE A 126 17.36 3.98 -0.34
N GLY A 127 17.97 5.15 -0.11
CA GLY A 127 18.76 5.85 -1.10
C GLY A 127 17.90 6.55 -2.16
N PRO A 128 18.43 7.60 -2.81
CA PRO A 128 17.66 8.49 -3.70
C PRO A 128 17.15 7.84 -5.00
N GLN A 129 17.44 6.56 -5.23
CA GLN A 129 17.23 5.85 -6.51
C GLN A 129 16.31 4.63 -6.36
N GLN A 130 15.64 4.51 -5.22
CA GLN A 130 14.77 3.39 -4.90
C GLN A 130 13.37 3.88 -4.60
N ILE A 131 12.41 3.25 -5.26
CA ILE A 131 10.99 3.57 -5.15
C ILE A 131 10.29 2.42 -4.43
N ASN A 132 9.63 2.72 -3.32
CA ASN A 132 8.97 1.71 -2.51
C ASN A 132 7.48 1.67 -2.81
N ILE A 133 6.98 0.48 -3.14
CA ILE A 133 5.55 0.21 -3.28
C ILE A 133 5.13 -0.62 -2.07
N SER A 134 4.23 -0.07 -1.25
CA SER A 134 3.73 -0.77 -0.06
C SER A 134 2.67 -1.81 -0.42
N LEU A 135 2.87 -3.05 0.03
CA LEU A 135 1.88 -4.13 -0.08
C LEU A 135 1.09 -4.31 1.23
N GLY A 136 1.21 -3.35 2.15
CA GLY A 136 0.58 -3.40 3.46
C GLY A 136 -0.93 -3.57 3.44
N GLN A 137 -1.62 -3.12 2.38
CA GLN A 137 -3.08 -3.28 2.22
C GLN A 137 -3.49 -4.23 1.09
N VAL A 138 -2.59 -4.53 0.14
CA VAL A 138 -2.83 -5.45 -0.96
C VAL A 138 -2.66 -6.91 -0.52
N ALA A 139 -3.45 -7.83 -1.06
CA ALA A 139 -3.31 -9.27 -0.85
C ALA A 139 -2.58 -9.92 -2.04
N VAL A 140 -1.30 -9.61 -2.19
CA VAL A 140 -0.44 -10.17 -3.24
C VAL A 140 0.91 -10.56 -2.63
N ASP A 141 1.48 -11.65 -3.15
CA ASP A 141 2.82 -12.13 -2.82
C ASP A 141 3.87 -11.16 -3.39
N GLU A 142 4.68 -10.60 -2.48
CA GLU A 142 5.71 -9.62 -2.77
C GLU A 142 6.81 -10.15 -3.69
N VAL A 143 7.17 -11.43 -3.55
CA VAL A 143 8.22 -12.06 -4.35
C VAL A 143 7.71 -12.25 -5.77
N LYS A 144 6.50 -12.81 -5.91
CA LYS A 144 5.87 -12.99 -7.23
C LYS A 144 5.66 -11.67 -7.95
N LEU A 145 5.28 -10.62 -7.22
CA LEU A 145 5.09 -9.29 -7.80
C LEU A 145 6.42 -8.67 -8.24
N ALA A 146 7.47 -8.76 -7.43
CA ALA A 146 8.80 -8.29 -7.79
C ALA A 146 9.36 -9.03 -9.01
N GLU A 147 9.24 -10.36 -9.05
CA GLU A 147 9.64 -11.19 -10.19
C GLU A 147 8.84 -10.84 -11.44
N PHE A 148 7.54 -10.58 -11.30
CA PHE A 148 6.69 -10.17 -12.43
C PHE A 148 7.15 -8.83 -13.00
N ILE A 149 7.38 -7.84 -12.14
CA ILE A 149 7.86 -6.50 -12.55
C ILE A 149 9.23 -6.61 -13.21
N LEU A 150 10.17 -7.37 -12.63
CA LEU A 150 11.48 -7.62 -13.21
C LEU A 150 11.39 -8.36 -14.56
N ALA A 151 10.42 -9.26 -14.72
CA ALA A 151 10.20 -9.93 -15.99
C ALA A 151 9.57 -8.99 -17.04
N MET A 152 8.86 -7.95 -16.64
CA MET A 152 8.26 -6.95 -17.53
C MET A 152 9.28 -5.91 -18.02
N THR A 153 10.26 -5.53 -17.21
CA THR A 153 11.34 -4.61 -17.64
C THR A 153 12.19 -5.18 -18.78
N LYS A 154 12.32 -6.51 -18.85
CA LYS A 154 13.07 -7.21 -19.91
C LYS A 154 12.31 -7.37 -21.22
N VAL A 155 11.06 -6.91 -21.30
CA VAL A 155 10.17 -7.16 -22.44
C VAL A 155 10.14 -5.94 -23.34
N PRO A 156 10.36 -6.11 -24.66
CA PRO A 156 10.22 -5.03 -25.63
C PRO A 156 8.82 -4.40 -25.55
N PRO A 157 8.69 -3.07 -25.73
CA PRO A 157 7.40 -2.36 -25.62
C PRO A 157 6.26 -3.01 -26.42
N GLU A 158 6.58 -3.54 -27.60
CA GLU A 158 5.64 -4.16 -28.54
C GLU A 158 5.01 -5.46 -27.99
N ASP A 159 5.77 -6.25 -27.22
CA ASP A 159 5.35 -7.56 -26.69
C ASP A 159 4.75 -7.47 -25.28
N ARG A 160 4.84 -6.31 -24.61
CA ARG A 160 4.36 -6.12 -23.23
C ARG A 160 2.87 -6.45 -23.12
N LYS A 161 2.08 -6.10 -24.13
CA LYS A 161 0.64 -6.34 -24.18
C LYS A 161 0.28 -7.82 -24.28
N GLU A 162 1.06 -8.61 -25.02
CA GLU A 162 0.88 -10.07 -25.07
C GLU A 162 1.29 -10.76 -23.77
N LYS A 163 2.41 -10.33 -23.18
CA LYS A 163 2.89 -10.94 -21.94
C LYS A 163 1.95 -10.68 -20.76
N LEU A 164 1.30 -9.51 -20.73
CA LEU A 164 0.22 -9.19 -19.80
C LEU A 164 -0.98 -10.13 -19.94
N LYS A 165 -1.29 -10.63 -21.14
CA LYS A 165 -2.36 -11.63 -21.34
C LYS A 165 -1.98 -13.02 -20.87
N ARG A 166 -0.74 -13.48 -21.14
CA ARG A 166 -0.32 -14.87 -20.91
C ARG A 166 -0.11 -15.26 -19.44
N ARG A 167 0.20 -14.32 -18.55
CA ARG A 167 0.46 -14.61 -17.12
C ARG A 167 -0.76 -14.48 -16.20
N LEU A 168 -1.95 -14.23 -16.77
CA LEU A 168 -3.24 -14.17 -16.05
C LEU A 168 -4.07 -15.46 -16.16
N LEU A 169 -3.56 -16.51 -16.83
CA LEU A 169 -4.17 -17.84 -16.92
C LEU A 169 -3.28 -18.88 -16.23
#